data_AF-A0A9D7D047-F1
#
_entry.id   AF-A0A9D7D047-F1
#
_cell.length_a   1.000
_cell.length_b   1.000
_cell.length_c   1.000
_cell.angle_alpha   90.00
_cell.angle_beta   90.00
_cell.angle_gamma   90.00
#
_symmetry.space_group_name_H-M   'P 1'
#
loop_
_entity.id
_entity.type
_entity.pdbx_description
1 polymer ?
#
loop_
_entity_poly.entity_id
_entity_poly.type
_entity_poly.pdbx_seq_one_letter_code
_entity_poly.pdbx_strand_id
1 'polypeptide(L)'
;MTRPLAAQLAPFAVLVLGACSPSVEHETGTTSEALSDERTLSDAAVANLLAKAGFPAATIPRMVCIGQYESGLNDLAARRRPNGTWDVGLFLINSVHVANTPGCPTKVERLYDAAENAKCAFAVYQMSAFRSWPSYGAHKADCDAYRLAR
;
A
#
# COMPACT_ATOMS: atom_id res chain seq x y z
N MET A 1 -66.16 19.59 30.06
CA MET A 1 -66.39 19.97 31.47
C MET A 1 -65.14 20.72 31.93
N THR A 2 -65.14 22.07 31.88
CA THR A 2 -65.29 23.00 33.03
C THR A 2 -64.16 22.87 34.05
N ARG A 3 -63.41 23.89 34.50
CA ARG A 3 -63.33 25.36 34.33
C ARG A 3 -62.04 25.82 35.11
N PRO A 4 -61.72 27.11 35.38
CA PRO A 4 -60.41 27.72 35.08
C PRO A 4 -59.71 28.38 36.31
N LEU A 5 -58.92 29.44 36.07
CA LEU A 5 -58.27 30.43 36.98
C LEU A 5 -56.87 30.04 37.52
N ALA A 6 -55.88 30.94 37.67
CA ALA A 6 -55.82 32.39 37.54
C ALA A 6 -54.37 32.85 37.24
N ALA A 7 -54.29 34.10 36.81
CA ALA A 7 -53.11 34.91 36.54
C ALA A 7 -52.10 35.00 37.69
N GLN A 8 -50.81 35.11 37.34
CA GLN A 8 -49.88 36.03 38.00
C GLN A 8 -48.92 36.62 36.95
N LEU A 9 -48.95 37.95 36.86
CA LEU A 9 -47.99 38.79 36.14
C LEU A 9 -46.87 39.15 37.11
N ALA A 10 -45.61 39.07 36.65
CA ALA A 10 -44.49 39.81 37.23
C ALA A 10 -43.43 40.10 36.15
N PRO A 11 -42.67 41.20 36.25
CA PRO A 11 -42.12 41.90 35.10
C PRO A 11 -40.66 41.57 34.77
N PHE A 12 -40.35 41.78 33.49
CA PHE A 12 -39.11 42.30 32.89
C PHE A 12 -37.78 42.06 33.64
N ALA A 13 -36.96 41.20 33.04
CA ALA A 13 -35.53 41.44 32.92
C ALA A 13 -35.12 41.16 31.47
N VAL A 14 -35.01 42.24 30.68
CA VAL A 14 -34.35 42.22 29.38
C VAL A 14 -32.85 42.17 29.66
N LEU A 15 -32.22 41.04 29.35
CA LEU A 15 -30.76 40.93 29.27
C LEU A 15 -30.42 40.53 27.84
N VAL A 16 -29.80 41.46 27.13
CA VAL A 16 -29.52 41.41 25.70
C VAL A 16 -28.02 41.18 25.52
N LEU A 17 -27.72 40.20 24.66
CA LEU A 17 -26.50 39.92 23.91
C LEU A 17 -25.32 39.24 24.63
N GLY A 18 -25.28 37.92 24.45
CA GLY A 18 -24.06 37.13 24.39
C GLY A 18 -24.24 36.03 23.35
N ALA A 19 -24.17 36.38 22.06
CA ALA A 19 -24.18 35.40 20.98
C ALA A 19 -22.82 34.68 20.93
N CYS A 20 -22.72 33.53 21.59
CA CYS A 20 -21.78 32.49 21.20
C CYS A 20 -22.61 31.34 20.61
N SER A 21 -22.71 31.34 19.29
CA SER A 21 -23.13 30.16 18.53
C SER A 21 -22.32 28.96 19.00
N PRO A 22 -22.93 27.80 19.28
CA PRO A 22 -22.18 26.56 19.21
C PRO A 22 -21.82 26.40 17.74
N SER A 23 -20.53 26.60 17.42
CA SER A 23 -19.95 26.01 16.22
C SER A 23 -20.21 24.51 16.34
N VAL A 24 -21.22 24.04 15.61
CA VAL A 24 -21.30 22.62 15.26
C VAL A 24 -20.04 22.38 14.44
N GLU A 25 -19.03 21.83 15.09
CA GLU A 25 -17.86 21.32 14.41
C GLU A 25 -18.38 20.24 13.48
N HIS A 26 -18.44 20.64 12.22
CA HIS A 26 -18.71 19.80 11.09
C HIS A 26 -17.46 18.92 10.96
N GLU A 27 -17.41 17.84 11.73
CA GLU A 27 -16.47 16.75 11.50
C GLU A 27 -16.88 16.08 10.18
N THR A 28 -16.55 16.71 9.06
CA THR A 28 -16.38 16.04 7.79
C THR A 28 -15.16 15.14 7.91
N GLY A 29 -15.35 14.03 8.62
CA GLY A 29 -14.58 12.81 8.47
C GLY A 29 -14.94 12.14 7.15
N THR A 30 -14.72 12.84 6.04
CA THR A 30 -14.49 12.21 4.74
C THR A 30 -13.12 12.71 4.34
N THR A 31 -12.09 12.07 4.90
CA THR A 31 -10.80 12.06 4.23
C THR A 31 -11.07 11.50 2.85
N SER A 32 -11.04 12.38 1.85
CA SER A 32 -10.85 12.01 0.47
C SER A 32 -9.78 10.91 0.44
N GLU A 33 -10.19 9.65 0.26
CA GLU A 33 -9.35 8.66 -0.37
C GLU A 33 -9.04 9.25 -1.74
N ALA A 34 -7.98 10.06 -1.77
CA ALA A 34 -7.38 10.49 -2.99
C ALA A 34 -7.20 9.23 -3.82
N LEU A 35 -7.72 9.27 -5.04
CA LEU A 35 -7.43 8.33 -6.10
C LEU A 35 -5.90 8.39 -6.34
N SER A 36 -5.12 7.77 -5.46
CA SER A 36 -3.67 7.74 -5.55
C SER A 36 -3.32 6.51 -6.36
N ASP A 37 -3.08 6.75 -7.65
CA ASP A 37 -2.63 5.80 -8.67
C ASP A 37 -1.23 5.21 -8.41
N GLU A 38 -0.77 5.25 -7.15
CA GLU A 38 0.55 4.80 -6.71
C GLU A 38 0.44 4.31 -5.27
N ARG A 39 0.41 2.98 -5.10
CA ARG A 39 0.34 2.34 -3.78
C ARG A 39 1.74 1.86 -3.39
N THR A 40 2.45 2.71 -2.67
CA THR A 40 3.76 2.38 -2.10
C THR A 40 3.61 1.67 -0.76
N LEU A 41 4.21 0.49 -0.62
CA LEU A 41 4.19 -0.31 0.60
C LEU A 41 5.38 0.01 1.51
N SER A 42 5.20 -0.18 2.81
CA SER A 42 6.30 -0.10 3.77
C SER A 42 7.22 -1.33 3.69
N ASP A 43 8.48 -1.17 4.11
CA ASP A 43 9.46 -2.27 4.18
C ASP A 43 8.91 -3.47 4.95
N ALA A 44 8.24 -3.22 6.09
CA ALA A 44 7.65 -4.28 6.92
C ALA A 44 6.48 -4.99 6.20
N ALA A 45 5.65 -4.26 5.45
CA ALA A 45 4.58 -4.87 4.67
C ALA A 45 5.16 -5.79 3.57
N VAL A 46 6.18 -5.33 2.85
CA VAL A 46 6.85 -6.14 1.82
C VAL A 46 7.57 -7.34 2.43
N ALA A 47 8.25 -7.17 3.57
CA ALA A 47 8.89 -8.27 4.30
C ALA A 47 7.88 -9.37 4.68
N ASN A 48 6.69 -8.98 5.15
CA ASN A 48 5.61 -9.91 5.48
C ASN A 48 5.09 -10.65 4.24
N LEU A 49 4.96 -9.98 3.10
CA LEU A 49 4.56 -10.62 1.84
C LEU A 49 5.61 -11.64 1.38
N LEU A 50 6.90 -11.28 1.45
CA LEU A 50 8.02 -12.17 1.11
C LEU A 50 8.07 -13.40 2.01
N ALA A 51 7.86 -13.23 3.33
CA ALA A 51 7.79 -14.35 4.27
C ALA A 51 6.63 -15.30 3.92
N LYS A 52 5.43 -14.75 3.66
CA LYS A 52 4.26 -15.53 3.24
C LYS A 52 4.43 -16.21 1.88
N ALA A 53 5.23 -15.62 0.99
CA ALA A 53 5.57 -16.22 -0.30
C ALA A 53 6.55 -17.38 -0.19
N GLY A 54 7.28 -17.52 0.93
CA GLY A 54 8.19 -18.63 1.20
C GLY A 54 9.68 -18.28 1.17
N PHE A 55 10.04 -16.99 1.06
CA PHE A 55 11.44 -16.59 1.08
C PHE A 55 12.13 -16.97 2.40
N PRO A 56 13.37 -17.52 2.37
CA PRO A 56 14.14 -17.74 3.59
C PRO A 56 14.35 -16.41 4.34
N ALA A 57 14.15 -16.41 5.66
CA ALA A 57 14.20 -15.19 6.48
C ALA A 57 15.48 -14.36 6.27
N ALA A 58 16.64 -15.01 6.10
CA ALA A 58 17.93 -14.36 5.86
C ALA A 58 18.02 -13.61 4.51
N THR A 59 17.10 -13.87 3.59
CA THR A 59 17.07 -13.25 2.24
C THR A 59 16.08 -12.11 2.14
N ILE A 60 15.12 -12.03 3.06
CA ILE A 60 14.02 -11.06 3.03
C ILE A 60 14.55 -9.61 3.02
N PRO A 61 15.49 -9.17 3.88
CA PRO A 61 15.98 -7.79 3.83
C PRO A 61 16.55 -7.42 2.47
N ARG A 62 17.31 -8.34 1.85
CA ARG A 62 17.87 -8.12 0.51
C ARG A 62 16.78 -8.01 -0.55
N MET A 63 15.74 -8.83 -0.48
CA MET A 63 14.61 -8.75 -1.40
C MET A 63 13.81 -7.46 -1.22
N VAL A 64 13.63 -6.96 0.01
CA VAL A 64 13.01 -5.64 0.24
C VAL A 64 13.83 -4.54 -0.44
N CYS A 65 15.16 -4.56 -0.29
CA CYS A 65 16.05 -3.64 -1.01
C CYS A 65 15.91 -3.75 -2.54
N ILE A 66 15.83 -4.97 -3.09
CA ILE A 66 15.57 -5.17 -4.53
C ILE A 66 14.24 -4.52 -4.93
N GLY A 67 13.17 -4.71 -4.16
CA GLY A 67 11.88 -4.06 -4.41
C GLY A 67 11.97 -2.53 -4.41
N GLN A 68 12.79 -1.94 -3.55
CA GLN A 68 13.03 -0.49 -3.55
C GLN A 68 13.69 -0.03 -4.84
N TYR A 69 14.72 -0.73 -5.33
CA TYR A 69 15.39 -0.37 -6.59
C TYR A 69 14.58 -0.71 -7.85
N GLU A 70 13.71 -1.72 -7.80
CA GLU A 70 12.85 -2.07 -8.94
C GLU A 70 11.67 -1.10 -9.07
N SER A 71 10.90 -0.90 -8.01
CA SER A 71 9.60 -0.21 -8.05
C SER A 71 9.46 0.93 -7.06
N GLY A 72 10.45 1.20 -6.20
CA GLY A 72 10.25 2.07 -5.05
C GLY A 72 9.21 1.51 -4.07
N LEU A 73 9.02 0.19 -4.06
CA LEU A 73 7.94 -0.52 -3.34
C LEU A 73 6.52 -0.15 -3.78
N ASN A 74 6.35 0.39 -5.00
CA ASN A 74 5.05 0.61 -5.62
C ASN A 74 4.54 -0.70 -6.24
N ASP A 75 3.46 -1.27 -5.69
CA ASP A 75 2.90 -2.53 -6.20
C ASP A 75 2.07 -2.36 -7.49
N LEU A 76 1.82 -1.13 -7.90
CA LEU A 76 1.21 -0.77 -9.18
C LEU A 76 2.23 -0.41 -10.27
N ALA A 77 3.54 -0.48 -9.97
CA ALA A 77 4.58 -0.14 -10.92
C ALA A 77 4.50 -1.01 -12.18
N ALA A 78 4.63 -0.39 -13.36
CA ALA A 78 4.65 -1.10 -14.63
C ALA A 78 5.58 -0.44 -15.62
N ARG A 79 6.28 -1.25 -16.40
CA ARG A 79 7.17 -0.78 -17.47
C ARG A 79 7.01 -1.66 -18.70
N ARG A 80 6.66 -1.04 -19.83
CA ARG A 80 6.66 -1.74 -21.13
C ARG A 80 8.07 -1.84 -21.68
N ARG A 81 8.45 -3.03 -22.14
CA ARG A 81 9.75 -3.31 -22.76
C ARG A 81 9.67 -3.24 -24.28
N PRO A 82 10.77 -2.93 -24.99
CA PRO A 82 10.77 -2.86 -26.46
C PRO A 82 10.36 -4.17 -27.17
N ASN A 83 10.57 -5.32 -26.53
CA ASN A 83 10.16 -6.63 -27.03
C ASN A 83 8.67 -6.95 -26.81
N GLY A 84 7.86 -5.99 -26.37
CA GLY A 84 6.43 -6.14 -26.14
C GLY A 84 6.04 -6.75 -24.79
N THR A 85 7.00 -7.21 -23.98
CA THR A 85 6.74 -7.71 -22.62
C THR A 85 6.55 -6.55 -21.63
N TRP A 86 5.98 -6.87 -20.47
CA TRP A 86 5.79 -5.93 -19.37
C TRP A 86 6.57 -6.38 -18.13
N ASP A 87 7.22 -5.47 -17.44
CA ASP A 87 7.72 -5.68 -16.08
C ASP A 87 6.68 -5.08 -15.12
N VAL A 88 6.16 -5.85 -14.15
CA VAL A 88 4.97 -5.46 -13.36
C VAL A 88 5.17 -5.69 -11.84
N GLY A 89 4.63 -4.74 -11.06
CA GLY A 89 4.44 -4.78 -9.61
C GLY A 89 5.73 -4.62 -8.79
N LEU A 90 5.65 -5.01 -7.52
CA LEU A 90 6.70 -4.79 -6.51
C LEU A 90 8.12 -5.17 -6.97
N PHE A 91 8.26 -6.33 -7.62
CA PHE A 91 9.54 -6.87 -8.06
C PHE A 91 9.76 -6.78 -9.56
N LEU A 92 8.94 -5.96 -10.25
CA LEU A 92 8.96 -5.75 -11.70
C LEU A 92 9.14 -7.06 -12.49
N ILE A 93 8.30 -8.04 -12.13
CA ILE A 93 8.30 -9.36 -12.73
C ILE A 93 7.97 -9.23 -14.22
N ASN A 94 8.85 -9.77 -15.07
CA ASN A 94 8.61 -9.78 -16.50
C ASN A 94 7.47 -10.74 -16.86
N SER A 95 6.57 -10.30 -17.73
CA SER A 95 5.38 -11.03 -18.16
C SER A 95 5.67 -12.37 -18.84
N VAL A 96 6.92 -12.64 -19.26
CA VAL A 96 7.33 -13.97 -19.75
C VAL A 96 7.14 -15.08 -18.72
N HIS A 97 7.15 -14.76 -17.43
CA HIS A 97 6.95 -15.74 -16.36
C HIS A 97 5.48 -16.14 -16.16
N VAL A 98 4.54 -15.28 -16.57
CA VAL A 98 3.10 -15.50 -16.42
C VAL A 98 2.70 -16.73 -17.25
N ALA A 99 1.96 -17.65 -16.62
CA ALA A 99 1.57 -18.97 -17.14
C ALA A 99 2.73 -19.94 -17.48
N ASN A 100 3.99 -19.49 -17.50
CA ASN A 100 5.14 -20.32 -17.89
C ASN A 100 6.02 -20.75 -16.71
N THR A 101 5.92 -20.09 -15.56
CA THR A 101 6.70 -20.39 -14.35
C THR A 101 5.78 -20.90 -13.24
N PRO A 102 5.97 -22.13 -12.72
CA PRO A 102 5.19 -22.62 -11.59
C PRO A 102 5.30 -21.67 -10.38
N GLY A 103 4.16 -21.27 -9.82
CA GLY A 103 4.11 -20.28 -8.73
C GLY A 103 3.84 -18.84 -9.18
N CYS A 104 3.85 -18.57 -10.49
CA CYS A 104 3.39 -17.31 -11.06
C CYS A 104 1.92 -17.40 -11.50
N PRO A 105 1.20 -16.26 -11.57
CA PRO A 105 -0.18 -16.24 -12.01
C PRO A 105 -0.31 -16.58 -13.50
N THR A 106 -1.54 -16.85 -13.94
CA THR A 106 -1.86 -17.14 -15.35
C THR A 106 -2.24 -15.90 -16.17
N LYS A 107 -2.40 -14.75 -15.51
CA LYS A 107 -2.77 -13.47 -16.11
C LYS A 107 -1.83 -12.38 -15.63
N VAL A 108 -1.49 -11.41 -16.47
CA VAL A 108 -0.50 -10.36 -16.14
C VAL A 108 -1.04 -9.40 -15.09
N GLU A 109 -2.33 -9.10 -15.13
CA GLU A 109 -2.99 -8.14 -14.23
C GLU A 109 -2.92 -8.57 -12.77
N ARG A 110 -2.76 -9.88 -12.54
CA ARG A 110 -2.58 -10.49 -11.23
C ARG A 110 -1.25 -10.09 -10.59
N LEU A 111 -0.26 -9.67 -11.38
CA LEU A 111 1.01 -9.16 -10.83
C LEU A 111 0.90 -7.79 -10.17
N TYR A 112 -0.24 -7.07 -10.31
CA TYR A 112 -0.52 -5.86 -9.53
C TYR A 112 -1.04 -6.16 -8.11
N ASP A 113 -1.40 -7.41 -7.82
CA ASP A 113 -1.60 -7.86 -6.45
C ASP A 113 -0.22 -8.14 -5.82
N ALA A 114 0.11 -7.40 -4.76
CA ALA A 114 1.41 -7.48 -4.10
C ALA A 114 1.74 -8.90 -3.58
N ALA A 115 0.74 -9.66 -3.14
CA ALA A 115 0.96 -11.02 -2.64
C ALA A 115 1.22 -12.00 -3.78
N GLU A 116 0.52 -11.87 -4.91
CA GLU A 116 0.78 -12.67 -6.11
C GLU A 116 2.10 -12.29 -6.77
N ASN A 117 2.47 -11.01 -6.79
CA ASN A 117 3.77 -10.55 -7.24
C ASN A 117 4.90 -11.16 -6.40
N ALA A 118 4.78 -11.12 -5.06
CA ALA A 118 5.76 -11.72 -4.15
C ALA A 118 5.88 -13.25 -4.31
N LYS A 119 4.77 -13.96 -4.54
CA LYS A 119 4.77 -15.40 -4.83
C LYS A 119 5.50 -15.72 -6.14
N CYS A 120 5.23 -14.96 -7.20
CA CYS A 120 5.93 -15.13 -8.46
C CYS A 120 7.42 -14.75 -8.34
N ALA A 121 7.75 -13.71 -7.57
CA ALA A 121 9.14 -13.37 -7.25
C ALA A 121 9.86 -14.52 -6.53
N PHE A 122 9.19 -15.23 -5.63
CA PHE A 122 9.77 -16.41 -4.99
C PHE A 122 10.04 -17.53 -5.99
N ALA A 123 9.13 -17.79 -6.92
CA ALA A 123 9.34 -18.76 -7.99
C ALA A 123 10.55 -18.39 -8.87
N VAL A 124 10.67 -17.13 -9.26
CA VAL A 124 11.82 -16.61 -10.04
C VAL A 124 13.12 -16.68 -9.23
N TYR A 125 13.06 -16.40 -7.93
CA TYR A 125 14.19 -16.53 -7.01
C TYR A 125 14.68 -17.99 -6.92
N GLN A 126 13.79 -18.98 -6.92
CA GLN A 126 14.19 -20.39 -6.90
C GLN A 126 14.97 -20.81 -8.16
N MET A 127 14.76 -20.13 -9.30
CA MET A 127 15.43 -20.47 -10.55
C MET A 127 16.87 -19.97 -10.61
N SER A 128 17.12 -18.73 -10.18
CA SER A 128 18.43 -18.06 -10.38
C SER A 128 18.86 -17.16 -9.23
N ALA A 129 18.25 -17.32 -8.06
CA ALA A 129 18.44 -16.46 -6.89
C ALA A 129 18.33 -14.97 -7.28
N PHE A 130 19.15 -14.11 -6.72
CA PHE A 130 19.11 -12.67 -6.99
C PHE A 130 19.56 -12.26 -8.40
N ARG A 131 20.10 -13.19 -9.21
CA ARG A 131 20.62 -12.87 -10.57
C ARG A 131 19.50 -12.49 -11.55
N SER A 132 18.25 -12.80 -11.22
CA SER A 132 17.09 -12.44 -12.04
C SER A 132 16.81 -10.93 -12.06
N TRP A 133 17.37 -10.17 -11.10
CA TRP A 133 17.16 -8.74 -10.96
C TRP A 133 18.45 -7.97 -11.25
N PRO A 134 18.54 -7.29 -12.42
CA PRO A 134 19.69 -6.43 -12.73
C PRO A 134 19.94 -5.34 -11.68
N SER A 135 18.88 -4.83 -11.04
CA SER A 135 18.97 -3.87 -9.93
C SER A 135 19.82 -4.39 -8.77
N TYR A 136 19.69 -5.67 -8.40
CA TYR A 136 20.55 -6.29 -7.39
C TYR A 136 22.01 -6.29 -7.81
N GLY A 137 22.29 -6.57 -9.09
CA GLY A 137 23.66 -6.52 -9.62
C GLY A 137 24.27 -5.12 -9.49
N ALA A 138 23.49 -4.08 -9.81
CA ALA A 138 23.89 -2.68 -9.72
C ALA A 138 24.05 -2.17 -8.27
N HIS A 139 23.24 -2.69 -7.34
CA HIS A 139 23.15 -2.23 -5.95
C HIS A 139 23.50 -3.33 -4.93
N LYS A 140 24.42 -4.23 -5.30
CA LYS A 140 24.71 -5.44 -4.52
C LYS A 140 25.16 -5.12 -3.10
N ALA A 141 26.09 -4.17 -2.94
CA ALA A 141 26.63 -3.80 -1.64
C ALA A 141 25.53 -3.24 -0.72
N ASP A 142 24.68 -2.37 -1.26
CA ASP A 142 23.56 -1.77 -0.54
C ASP A 142 22.58 -2.84 -0.08
N CYS A 143 22.16 -3.75 -0.97
CA CYS A 143 21.21 -4.80 -0.63
C CYS A 143 21.78 -5.91 0.26
N ASP A 144 23.09 -6.18 0.22
CA ASP A 144 23.74 -7.09 1.17
C ASP A 144 23.85 -6.48 2.58
N ALA A 145 24.06 -5.17 2.65
CA ALA A 145 24.10 -4.41 3.91
C ALA A 145 22.71 -4.05 4.44
N TYR A 146 21.66 -4.17 3.62
CA TYR A 146 20.32 -3.74 3.97
C TYR A 146 19.76 -4.46 5.20
N ARG A 147 19.12 -3.70 6.10
CA ARG A 147 18.50 -4.20 7.33
C ARG A 147 17.11 -3.60 7.44
N LEU A 148 16.14 -4.44 7.79
CA LEU A 148 14.80 -3.96 8.13
C LEU A 148 14.88 -3.20 9.46
N ALA A 149 14.20 -2.05 9.52
CA ALA A 149 13.97 -1.38 10.79
C ALA A 149 13.25 -2.33 11.75
N ARG A 150 13.66 -2.33 13.02
CA ARG A 150 13.06 -3.15 14.07
C ARG A 150 11.75 -2.55 14.55
#